data_AF-A0A6I7QNM4-F1
#
_entry.id   AF-A0A6I7QNM4-F1
#
_cell.length_a   1.000
_cell.length_b   1.000
_cell.length_c   1.000
_cell.angle_alpha   90.00
_cell.angle_beta   90.00
_cell.angle_gamma   90.00
#
_symmetry.space_group_name_H-M   'P 1'
#
loop_
_entity.id
_entity.type
_entity.pdbx_description
1 polymer ?
#
loop_
_entity_poly.entity_id
_entity_poly.type
_entity_poly.pdbx_seq_one_letter_code
_entity_poly.pdbx_strand_id
1 'polypeptide(L)'
;IEDFINQGNTYNYFLQPLAGIHLDPTVEQHNHSATDPRYLWIFGAIGFLILVIASINFMNLSTAQATRRAKEVGMKKVIGSTKSMLVWQFVTETIVLSTIALGVALLIAEFTMPWFNELLSLNLSLAYFSDLRVIPALIILVILVGFFAGSYPAFYLSSFNPGAVLKGKTGNGKQNTGLRKALTVTQFAISIMLITGSLIMFKQLNYMLNKNLGFDKENLLVIRQAQALGEQVQSFKAEAQNIPGVLSVSASTAVPGRSNNNNGYIIRGREEESFLMQTNWVDYDYLKTYRIELAEGRFFDPDMATDRQAVLVNQSAIENYQLKDPFATRIICPSDHETIMPVIGVVSNFHFESLRNNIAPCILRFKNENINWGYVSIRIEPGMTRRVLEDTEQLWASFTANDPMLYVFLDEDFRRFYQEEQQNARLSVIFTVLAILIASLGLYGLTAFSLQQRVCEIGIRKTFGASVGNIWYLICKDVMVLVALASVLAWPLIYWVASNWLQNYHYRISLQATDFLLGFGVAVTIALITISYRVISAASINPAISMRYQ
;
A
#
# COMPACT_ATOMS: atom_id res chain seq x y z
N ILE A 1 -41.43 -16.18 -4.81
CA ILE A 1 -41.01 -15.42 -3.60
C ILE A 1 -41.36 -16.19 -2.35
N GLU A 2 -42.59 -16.70 -2.19
CA GLU A 2 -42.95 -17.57 -1.04
C GLU A 2 -42.05 -18.81 -0.94
N ASP A 3 -41.79 -19.51 -2.05
CA ASP A 3 -40.85 -20.65 -2.05
C ASP A 3 -39.41 -20.26 -1.67
N PHE A 4 -38.97 -19.07 -2.06
CA PHE A 4 -37.65 -18.54 -1.70
C PHE A 4 -37.54 -18.29 -0.19
N ILE A 5 -38.58 -17.73 0.42
CA ILE A 5 -38.66 -17.48 1.86
C ILE A 5 -38.80 -18.80 2.64
N ASN A 6 -39.57 -19.76 2.13
CA ASN A 6 -39.77 -21.08 2.74
C ASN A 6 -38.50 -21.94 2.76
N GLN A 7 -37.56 -21.71 1.83
CA GLN A 7 -36.22 -22.32 1.83
C GLN A 7 -35.26 -21.70 2.87
N GLY A 8 -35.74 -20.77 3.70
CA GLY A 8 -34.93 -20.09 4.72
C GLY A 8 -34.13 -18.90 4.19
N ASN A 9 -34.29 -18.53 2.91
CA ASN A 9 -33.61 -17.38 2.32
C ASN A 9 -34.39 -16.10 2.63
N THR A 10 -33.74 -15.12 3.25
CA THR A 10 -34.35 -13.80 3.52
C THR A 10 -33.77 -12.75 2.58
N TYR A 11 -34.63 -12.06 1.84
CA TYR A 11 -34.25 -10.85 1.09
C TYR A 11 -34.74 -9.63 1.87
N ASN A 12 -33.81 -8.98 2.58
CA ASN A 12 -34.11 -7.83 3.43
C ASN A 12 -33.54 -6.56 2.79
N TYR A 13 -34.36 -5.52 2.70
CA TYR A 13 -33.89 -4.18 2.37
C TYR A 13 -33.43 -3.50 3.65
N PHE A 14 -32.18 -3.04 3.67
CA PHE A 14 -31.64 -2.26 4.77
C PHE A 14 -31.46 -0.81 4.32
N LEU A 15 -31.73 0.13 5.22
CA LEU A 15 -31.44 1.54 4.99
C LEU A 15 -29.93 1.75 5.21
N GLN A 16 -29.20 2.09 4.14
CA GLN A 16 -27.79 2.48 4.24
C GLN A 16 -27.71 4.00 4.45
N PRO A 17 -27.10 4.49 5.54
CA PRO A 17 -26.88 5.92 5.72
C PRO A 17 -26.05 6.50 4.57
N LEU A 18 -26.56 7.56 3.92
CA LEU A 18 -25.89 8.20 2.77
C LEU A 18 -24.44 8.60 3.06
N ALA A 19 -24.16 9.06 4.30
CA ALA A 19 -22.81 9.41 4.74
C ALA A 19 -21.87 8.21 4.93
N GLY A 20 -22.41 6.99 5.11
CA GLY A 20 -21.64 5.76 5.30
C GLY A 20 -21.24 5.09 3.99
N ILE A 21 -21.93 5.40 2.89
CA ILE A 21 -21.69 4.81 1.56
C ILE A 21 -20.23 5.01 1.11
N HIS A 22 -19.65 6.17 1.37
CA HIS A 22 -18.29 6.49 0.90
C HIS A 22 -17.18 5.63 1.53
N LEU A 23 -17.39 5.16 2.77
CA LEU A 23 -16.38 4.42 3.56
C LEU A 23 -16.77 2.95 3.79
N ASP A 24 -17.79 2.46 3.10
CA ASP A 24 -18.28 1.10 3.27
C ASP A 24 -17.99 0.25 2.01
N PRO A 25 -16.93 -0.57 2.02
CA PRO A 25 -16.58 -1.43 0.90
C PRO A 25 -17.59 -2.54 0.64
N THR A 26 -18.57 -2.75 1.52
CA THR A 26 -19.63 -3.76 1.33
C THR A 26 -20.79 -3.26 0.46
N VAL A 27 -20.86 -1.95 0.22
CA VAL A 27 -21.90 -1.35 -0.63
C VAL A 27 -21.42 -1.30 -2.07
N GLU A 28 -21.99 -2.16 -2.94
CA GLU A 28 -21.71 -2.14 -4.37
C GLU A 28 -22.14 -0.82 -5.00
N GLN A 29 -21.15 -0.01 -5.40
CA GLN A 29 -21.36 1.30 -6.02
C GLN A 29 -20.93 1.26 -7.48
N HIS A 30 -21.80 1.75 -8.36
CA HIS A 30 -21.53 1.85 -9.79
C HIS A 30 -20.69 3.07 -10.18
N ASN A 31 -20.68 4.13 -9.33
CA ASN A 31 -20.08 5.43 -9.68
C ASN A 31 -18.67 5.64 -9.11
N HIS A 32 -18.37 5.13 -7.90
CA HIS A 32 -17.05 5.19 -7.28
C HIS A 32 -16.84 3.98 -6.37
N SER A 33 -15.65 3.38 -6.38
CA SER A 33 -15.30 2.34 -5.42
C SER A 33 -15.20 2.96 -4.02
N ALA A 34 -15.83 2.34 -3.02
CA ALA A 34 -15.74 2.81 -1.64
C ALA A 34 -14.31 2.63 -1.12
N THR A 35 -13.77 3.67 -0.49
CA THR A 35 -12.41 3.64 0.06
C THR A 35 -12.43 3.03 1.45
N ASP A 36 -11.57 2.03 1.68
CA ASP A 36 -11.49 1.37 2.99
C ASP A 36 -10.99 2.37 4.07
N PRO A 37 -11.78 2.66 5.13
CA PRO A 37 -11.43 3.64 6.15
C PRO A 37 -10.16 3.26 6.94
N ARG A 38 -9.74 1.99 6.88
CA ARG A 38 -8.49 1.53 7.49
C ARG A 38 -7.27 2.23 6.90
N TYR A 39 -7.28 2.60 5.61
CA TYR A 39 -6.16 3.34 5.01
C TYR A 39 -6.03 4.75 5.59
N LEU A 40 -7.15 5.42 5.90
CA LEU A 40 -7.13 6.71 6.60
C LEU A 40 -6.49 6.58 8.00
N TRP A 41 -6.84 5.53 8.74
CA TRP A 41 -6.22 5.24 10.03
C TRP A 41 -4.74 4.90 9.91
N ILE A 42 -4.33 4.13 8.90
CA ILE A 42 -2.93 3.80 8.63
C ILE A 42 -2.13 5.07 8.33
N PHE A 43 -2.60 5.94 7.43
CA PHE A 43 -1.88 7.18 7.10
C PHE A 43 -1.87 8.18 8.25
N GLY A 44 -2.98 8.30 8.99
CA GLY A 44 -3.02 9.10 10.22
C GLY A 44 -2.01 8.60 11.27
N ALA A 45 -1.92 7.28 11.46
CA ALA A 45 -0.96 6.67 12.36
C ALA A 45 0.49 6.88 11.89
N ILE A 46 0.78 6.73 10.59
CA ILE A 46 2.11 6.99 10.02
C ILE A 46 2.50 8.47 10.21
N GLY A 47 1.60 9.40 9.90
CA GLY A 47 1.83 10.83 10.10
C GLY A 47 2.12 11.17 11.57
N PHE A 48 1.35 10.60 12.49
CA PHE A 48 1.58 10.73 13.93
C PHE A 48 2.94 10.15 14.34
N LEU A 49 3.29 8.96 13.88
CA LEU A 49 4.58 8.32 14.16
C LEU A 49 5.77 9.14 13.63
N ILE A 50 5.64 9.75 12.45
CA ILE A 50 6.66 10.66 11.90
C ILE A 50 6.80 11.92 12.76
N LEU A 51 5.69 12.51 13.23
CA LEU A 51 5.73 13.65 14.17
C LEU A 51 6.41 13.27 15.49
N VAL A 52 6.16 12.06 16.00
CA VAL A 52 6.86 11.54 17.18
C VAL A 52 8.36 11.40 16.91
N ILE A 53 8.77 10.83 15.77
CA ILE A 53 10.18 10.74 15.37
C ILE A 53 10.81 12.13 15.28
N ALA A 54 10.16 13.09 14.63
CA ALA A 54 10.65 14.46 14.48
C ALA A 54 10.81 15.16 15.83
N SER A 55 9.84 14.98 16.73
CA SER A 55 9.88 15.55 18.09
C SER A 55 11.01 14.95 18.92
N ILE A 56 11.16 13.62 18.90
CA ILE A 56 12.27 12.92 19.56
C ILE A 56 13.62 13.39 19.01
N ASN A 57 13.72 13.55 17.68
CA ASN A 57 14.91 14.05 17.04
C ASN A 57 15.26 15.46 17.54
N PHE A 58 14.29 16.39 17.54
CA PHE A 58 14.48 17.73 18.07
C PHE A 58 14.89 17.71 19.55
N MET A 59 14.25 16.88 20.39
CA MET A 59 14.62 16.70 21.80
C MET A 59 16.08 16.26 21.93
N ASN A 60 16.51 15.29 21.13
CA ASN A 60 17.87 14.76 21.14
C ASN A 60 18.90 15.83 20.73
N LEU A 61 18.62 16.58 19.65
CA LEU A 61 19.46 17.68 19.16
C LEU A 61 19.54 18.85 20.16
N SER A 62 18.40 19.32 20.66
CA SER A 62 18.32 20.43 21.61
C SER A 62 19.04 20.09 22.92
N THR A 63 18.87 18.86 23.42
CA THR A 63 19.59 18.37 24.61
C THR A 63 21.10 18.26 24.38
N ALA A 64 21.54 17.90 23.18
CA ALA A 64 22.97 17.90 22.84
C ALA A 64 23.56 19.33 22.88
N GLN A 65 22.83 20.31 22.34
CA GLN A 65 23.25 21.71 22.34
C GLN A 65 23.13 22.38 23.72
N ALA A 66 22.25 21.91 24.59
CA ALA A 66 22.03 22.39 25.95
C ALA A 66 23.31 22.52 26.79
N THR A 67 24.29 21.64 26.57
CA THR A 67 25.58 21.68 27.29
C THR A 67 26.35 22.99 27.02
N ARG A 68 26.19 23.59 25.83
CA ARG A 68 26.79 24.90 25.51
C ARG A 68 26.10 26.03 26.27
N ARG A 69 24.79 25.91 26.51
CA ARG A 69 23.97 26.87 27.28
C ARG A 69 24.03 26.64 28.79
N ALA A 70 24.75 25.62 29.27
CA ALA A 70 24.81 25.29 30.69
C ALA A 70 25.35 26.44 31.56
N LYS A 71 26.37 27.17 31.10
CA LYS A 71 26.93 28.34 31.81
C LYS A 71 25.91 29.47 31.94
N GLU A 72 25.17 29.74 30.86
CA GLU A 72 24.09 30.75 30.85
C GLU A 72 23.00 30.41 31.88
N VAL A 73 22.54 29.15 31.89
CA VAL A 73 21.52 28.68 32.84
C VAL A 73 22.03 28.69 34.28
N GLY A 74 23.29 28.31 34.50
CA GLY A 74 23.94 28.38 35.81
C GLY A 74 23.98 29.81 36.35
N MET A 75 24.35 30.78 35.51
CA MET A 75 24.36 32.20 35.86
C MET A 75 22.95 32.74 36.16
N LYS A 76 21.95 32.40 35.35
CA LYS A 76 20.54 32.79 35.56
C LYS A 76 19.98 32.29 36.89
N LYS A 77 20.33 31.07 37.30
CA LYS A 77 19.93 30.52 38.62
C LYS A 77 20.60 31.23 39.78
N VAL A 78 21.89 31.62 39.64
CA VAL A 78 22.60 32.40 40.66
C VAL A 78 21.98 33.79 40.83
N ILE A 79 21.47 34.38 39.73
CA ILE A 79 20.76 35.67 39.73
C ILE A 79 19.31 35.54 40.25
N GLY A 80 18.83 34.33 40.57
CA GLY A 80 17.53 34.10 41.21
C GLY A 80 16.44 33.48 40.32
N SER A 81 16.76 33.03 39.11
CA SER A 81 15.78 32.34 38.25
C SER A 81 15.38 30.99 38.86
N THR A 82 14.08 30.80 39.10
CA THR A 82 13.56 29.52 39.60
C THR A 82 13.57 28.45 38.51
N LYS A 83 13.54 27.16 38.92
CA LYS A 83 13.45 26.02 38.01
C LYS A 83 12.24 26.13 37.07
N SER A 84 11.09 26.55 37.59
CA SER A 84 9.84 26.69 36.83
C SER A 84 9.92 27.79 35.77
N MET A 85 10.51 28.95 36.09
CA MET A 85 10.70 30.04 35.12
C MET A 85 11.56 29.61 33.94
N LEU A 86 12.64 28.86 34.20
CA LEU A 86 13.51 28.32 33.14
C LEU A 86 12.79 27.28 32.28
N VAL A 87 11.98 26.40 32.89
CA VAL A 87 11.19 25.40 32.14
C VAL A 87 10.23 26.10 31.18
N TRP A 88 9.42 27.05 31.68
CA TRP A 88 8.49 27.80 30.86
C TRP A 88 9.18 28.63 29.77
N GLN A 89 10.33 29.23 30.07
CA GLN A 89 11.12 29.93 29.04
C GLN A 89 11.50 29.00 27.88
N PHE A 90 12.05 27.81 28.17
CA PHE A 90 12.48 26.86 27.12
C PHE A 90 11.30 26.26 26.36
N VAL A 91 10.19 25.96 27.05
CA VAL A 91 8.96 25.47 26.40
C VAL A 91 8.40 26.55 25.47
N THR A 92 8.33 27.81 25.91
CA THR A 92 7.87 28.92 25.06
C THR A 92 8.82 29.16 23.88
N GLU A 93 10.15 29.08 24.06
CA GLU A 93 11.13 29.15 22.96
C GLU A 93 10.86 28.04 21.92
N THR A 94 10.55 26.82 22.38
CA THR A 94 10.24 25.68 21.50
C THR A 94 8.89 25.85 20.80
N ILE A 95 7.87 26.38 21.47
CA ILE A 95 6.56 26.68 20.88
C ILE A 95 6.71 27.74 19.79
N VAL A 96 7.45 28.82 20.03
CA VAL A 96 7.71 29.87 19.02
C VAL A 96 8.41 29.28 17.78
N LEU A 97 9.43 28.44 17.98
CA LEU A 97 10.09 27.74 16.88
C LEU A 97 9.12 26.80 16.14
N SER A 98 8.24 26.12 16.86
CA SER A 98 7.22 25.23 16.28
C SER A 98 6.17 26.00 15.47
N THR A 99 5.80 27.22 15.88
CA THR A 99 4.92 28.11 15.11
C THR A 99 5.56 28.54 13.80
N ILE A 100 6.85 28.92 13.82
CA ILE A 100 7.60 29.27 12.61
C ILE A 100 7.70 28.04 11.69
N ALA A 101 8.00 26.87 12.26
CA ALA A 101 8.07 25.61 11.51
C ALA A 101 6.71 25.24 10.91
N LEU A 102 5.59 25.49 11.59
CA LEU A 102 4.25 25.29 11.04
C LEU A 102 4.04 26.18 9.81
N GLY A 103 4.42 27.46 9.87
CA GLY A 103 4.30 28.36 8.71
C GLY A 103 5.04 27.81 7.48
N VAL A 104 6.28 27.33 7.68
CA VAL A 104 7.05 26.67 6.62
C VAL A 104 6.39 25.37 6.16
N ALA A 105 5.87 24.57 7.08
CA ALA A 105 5.19 23.31 6.76
C ALA A 105 3.91 23.54 5.94
N LEU A 106 3.13 24.59 6.22
CA LEU A 106 1.94 24.96 5.44
C LEU A 106 2.32 25.40 4.02
N LEU A 107 3.39 26.19 3.86
CA LEU A 107 3.90 26.55 2.53
C LEU A 107 4.32 25.34 1.73
N ILE A 108 5.03 24.40 2.35
CA ILE A 108 5.42 23.13 1.71
C ILE A 108 4.16 22.31 1.39
N ALA A 109 3.20 22.20 2.30
CA ALA A 109 1.96 21.46 2.09
C ALA A 109 1.19 21.99 0.87
N GLU A 110 0.97 23.30 0.79
CA GLU A 110 0.31 23.93 -0.36
C GLU A 110 1.08 23.71 -1.67
N PHE A 111 2.40 23.90 -1.63
CA PHE A 111 3.23 23.66 -2.81
C PHE A 111 3.14 22.21 -3.27
N THR A 112 3.11 21.26 -2.34
CA THR A 112 3.07 19.82 -2.66
C THR A 112 1.68 19.27 -2.95
N MET A 113 0.64 20.04 -2.66
CA MET A 113 -0.76 19.61 -2.74
C MET A 113 -1.18 19.12 -4.14
N PRO A 114 -0.78 19.79 -5.25
CA PRO A 114 -1.15 19.33 -6.60
C PRO A 114 -0.61 17.92 -6.91
N TRP A 115 0.66 17.64 -6.57
CA TRP A 115 1.25 16.32 -6.77
C TRP A 115 0.62 15.26 -5.87
N PHE A 116 0.21 15.63 -4.66
CA PHE A 116 -0.49 14.73 -3.75
C PHE A 116 -1.89 14.37 -4.28
N ASN A 117 -2.61 15.37 -4.80
CA ASN A 117 -3.90 15.20 -5.45
C ASN A 117 -3.82 14.33 -6.71
N GLU A 118 -2.82 14.55 -7.56
CA GLU A 118 -2.58 13.70 -8.74
C GLU A 118 -2.25 12.26 -8.34
N LEU A 119 -1.37 12.07 -7.34
CA LEU A 119 -0.96 10.75 -6.87
C LEU A 119 -2.14 9.92 -6.36
N LEU A 120 -3.06 10.55 -5.61
CA LEU A 120 -4.23 9.88 -5.03
C LEU A 120 -5.49 9.99 -5.89
N SER A 121 -5.44 10.74 -7.00
CA SER A 121 -6.63 11.09 -7.78
C SER A 121 -7.73 11.73 -6.91
N LEU A 122 -7.33 12.60 -5.99
CA LEU A 122 -8.21 13.33 -5.07
C LEU A 122 -8.17 14.84 -5.37
N ASN A 123 -9.18 15.56 -4.87
CA ASN A 123 -9.25 17.02 -4.93
C ASN A 123 -9.21 17.61 -3.52
N LEU A 124 -8.14 17.34 -2.79
CA LEU A 124 -7.95 17.88 -1.46
C LEU A 124 -7.55 19.35 -1.55
N SER A 125 -8.11 20.18 -0.68
CA SER A 125 -7.69 21.56 -0.46
C SER A 125 -7.74 21.88 1.03
N LEU A 126 -6.81 22.73 1.49
CA LEU A 126 -6.81 23.18 2.87
C LEU A 126 -7.80 24.34 3.00
N ALA A 127 -8.99 24.02 3.50
CA ALA A 127 -10.12 24.92 3.71
C ALA A 127 -9.90 25.88 4.90
N TYR A 128 -8.80 26.67 4.90
CA TYR A 128 -8.37 27.47 6.07
C TYR A 128 -9.46 28.36 6.67
N PHE A 129 -10.27 28.98 5.81
CA PHE A 129 -11.31 29.93 6.21
C PHE A 129 -12.73 29.39 6.00
N SER A 130 -12.90 28.37 5.17
CA SER A 130 -14.20 27.75 4.90
C SER A 130 -14.57 26.68 5.94
N ASP A 131 -13.58 26.02 6.54
CA ASP A 131 -13.79 25.11 7.67
C ASP A 131 -13.17 25.67 8.95
N LEU A 132 -14.03 26.12 9.87
CA LEU A 132 -13.64 26.71 11.16
C LEU A 132 -12.85 25.74 12.06
N ARG A 133 -12.81 24.44 11.75
CA ARG A 133 -12.09 23.42 12.53
C ARG A 133 -10.58 23.41 12.24
N VAL A 134 -10.15 23.89 11.06
CA VAL A 134 -8.77 23.77 10.59
C VAL A 134 -7.82 24.63 11.45
N ILE A 135 -8.13 25.91 11.65
CA ILE A 135 -7.27 26.82 12.42
C ILE A 135 -7.08 26.35 13.88
N PRO A 136 -8.13 26.02 14.64
CA PRO A 136 -7.98 25.46 15.98
C PRO A 136 -7.14 24.18 16.01
N ALA A 137 -7.31 23.28 15.03
CA ALA A 137 -6.53 22.05 14.94
C ALA A 137 -5.04 22.33 14.74
N LEU A 138 -4.68 23.31 13.89
CA LEU A 138 -3.29 23.73 13.66
C LEU A 138 -2.67 24.36 14.93
N ILE A 139 -3.44 25.17 15.66
CA ILE A 139 -2.99 25.77 16.92
C ILE A 139 -2.73 24.67 17.96
N ILE A 140 -3.66 23.73 18.12
CA ILE A 140 -3.51 22.57 19.01
C ILE A 140 -2.28 21.75 18.63
N LEU A 141 -2.07 21.51 17.33
CA LEU A 141 -0.92 20.77 16.83
C LEU A 141 0.41 21.44 17.23
N VAL A 142 0.53 22.75 17.06
CA VAL A 142 1.75 23.51 17.44
C VAL A 142 2.00 23.44 18.94
N ILE A 143 0.95 23.58 19.75
CA ILE A 143 1.06 23.50 21.20
C ILE A 143 1.50 22.10 21.62
N LEU A 144 0.88 21.05 21.06
CA LEU A 144 1.21 19.66 21.36
C LEU A 144 2.64 19.32 20.95
N VAL A 145 3.05 19.64 19.72
CA VAL A 145 4.40 19.36 19.22
C VAL A 145 5.43 20.19 19.99
N GLY A 146 5.19 21.48 20.19
CA GLY A 146 6.10 22.36 20.92
C GLY A 146 6.28 21.94 22.38
N PHE A 147 5.19 21.54 23.06
CA PHE A 147 5.25 21.01 24.41
C PHE A 147 5.97 19.66 24.46
N PHE A 148 5.62 18.72 23.58
CA PHE A 148 6.23 17.40 23.55
C PHE A 148 7.74 17.50 23.26
N ALA A 149 8.13 18.25 22.23
CA ALA A 149 9.53 18.44 21.85
C ALA A 149 10.33 19.29 22.86
N GLY A 150 9.69 20.26 23.52
CA GLY A 150 10.33 21.18 24.48
C GLY A 150 10.41 20.65 25.91
N SER A 151 9.52 19.74 26.29
CA SER A 151 9.38 19.23 27.66
C SER A 151 10.69 18.65 28.19
N TYR A 152 11.29 17.69 27.47
CA TYR A 152 12.49 17.00 27.94
C TYR A 152 13.73 17.91 28.08
N PRO A 153 14.13 18.71 27.06
CA PRO A 153 15.22 19.67 27.23
C PRO A 153 14.97 20.63 28.40
N ALA A 154 13.74 21.12 28.56
CA ALA A 154 13.39 22.06 29.63
C ALA A 154 13.57 21.45 31.03
N PHE A 155 13.10 20.22 31.26
CA PHE A 155 13.32 19.53 32.54
C PHE A 155 14.80 19.18 32.76
N TYR A 156 15.53 18.79 31.70
CA TYR A 156 16.95 18.49 31.79
C TYR A 156 17.80 19.71 32.14
N LEU A 157 17.69 20.79 31.36
CA LEU A 157 18.43 22.05 31.57
C LEU A 157 18.12 22.69 32.92
N SER A 158 16.85 22.67 33.32
CA SER A 158 16.42 23.24 34.59
C SER A 158 16.90 22.44 35.80
N SER A 159 17.43 21.22 35.63
CA SER A 159 17.98 20.40 36.71
C SER A 159 19.45 20.70 37.06
N PHE A 160 20.16 21.51 36.26
CA PHE A 160 21.60 21.76 36.49
C PHE A 160 21.90 22.46 37.81
N ASN A 161 22.91 21.95 38.54
CA ASN A 161 23.41 22.58 39.77
C ASN A 161 24.45 23.67 39.42
N PRO A 162 24.22 24.96 39.75
CA PRO A 162 25.12 26.05 39.43
C PRO A 162 26.55 25.86 39.96
N GLY A 163 26.70 25.30 41.16
CA GLY A 163 28.01 25.11 41.80
C GLY A 163 28.91 24.09 41.10
N ALA A 164 28.33 23.09 40.43
CA ALA A 164 29.06 22.11 39.64
C ALA A 164 29.46 22.69 38.26
N VAL A 165 28.51 23.35 37.59
CA VAL A 165 28.71 23.92 36.25
C VAL A 165 29.76 25.03 36.25
N LEU A 166 29.77 25.90 37.27
CA LEU A 166 30.74 27.00 37.37
C LEU A 166 32.16 26.55 37.75
N LYS A 167 32.29 25.39 38.41
CA LYS A 167 33.60 24.76 38.72
C LYS A 167 34.17 23.93 37.57
N GLY A 168 33.58 23.99 36.37
CA GLY A 168 33.99 23.18 35.22
C GLY A 168 33.70 21.68 35.34
N LYS A 169 33.17 21.23 36.48
CA LYS A 169 32.64 19.87 36.67
C LYS A 169 31.24 19.84 36.10
N THR A 170 31.10 19.73 34.78
CA THR A 170 29.81 19.42 34.15
C THR A 170 29.26 18.14 34.79
N GLY A 171 28.27 18.31 35.66
CA GLY A 171 27.80 17.29 36.59
C GLY A 171 27.27 16.02 35.91
N ASN A 172 27.51 14.88 36.57
CA ASN A 172 26.85 13.58 36.38
C ASN A 172 26.46 13.16 34.95
N GLY A 173 27.41 13.18 34.01
CA GLY A 173 27.22 12.68 32.63
C GLY A 173 26.78 11.21 32.50
N LYS A 174 26.77 10.42 33.59
CA LYS A 174 26.31 9.01 33.61
C LYS A 174 24.80 8.83 33.81
N GLN A 175 24.08 9.78 34.42
CA GLN A 175 22.72 9.51 34.90
C GLN A 175 21.64 9.70 33.82
N ASN A 176 21.94 10.39 32.71
CA ASN A 176 20.93 10.73 31.68
C ASN A 176 21.21 10.17 30.28
N THR A 177 22.19 9.29 30.13
CA THR A 177 22.48 8.59 28.87
C THR A 177 21.42 7.53 28.54
N GLY A 178 20.76 6.95 29.55
CA GLY A 178 19.76 5.89 29.41
C GLY A 178 18.48 6.33 28.69
N LEU A 179 17.89 7.47 29.09
CA LEU A 179 16.67 7.97 28.46
C LEU A 179 16.88 8.37 27.00
N ARG A 180 18.03 8.98 26.68
CA ARG A 180 18.39 9.29 25.28
C ARG A 180 18.56 8.03 24.44
N LYS A 181 19.18 6.98 25.00
CA LYS A 181 19.27 5.67 24.34
C LYS A 181 17.88 5.09 24.12
N ALA A 182 16.98 5.15 25.10
CA ALA A 182 15.59 4.71 24.96
C ALA A 182 14.84 5.48 23.87
N LEU A 183 14.90 6.81 23.87
CA LEU A 183 14.31 7.67 22.82
C LEU A 183 14.85 7.33 21.44
N THR A 184 16.16 7.09 21.32
CA THR A 184 16.80 6.70 20.06
C THR A 184 16.33 5.31 19.61
N VAL A 185 16.21 4.37 20.53
CA VAL A 185 15.69 3.02 20.26
C VAL A 185 14.24 3.08 19.79
N THR A 186 13.38 3.88 20.44
CA THR A 186 12.00 4.10 19.99
C THR A 186 11.94 4.68 18.59
N GLN A 187 12.75 5.71 18.31
CA GLN A 187 12.84 6.32 16.99
C GLN A 187 13.22 5.31 15.91
N PHE A 188 14.26 4.50 16.14
CA PHE A 188 14.66 3.44 15.21
C PHE A 188 13.61 2.35 15.08
N ALA A 189 12.92 1.98 16.17
CA ALA A 189 11.88 0.96 16.13
C ALA A 189 10.73 1.39 15.21
N ILE A 190 10.32 2.66 15.30
CA ILE A 190 9.31 3.25 14.41
C ILE A 190 9.83 3.28 12.97
N SER A 191 11.06 3.73 12.72
CA SER A 191 11.63 3.74 11.36
C SER A 191 11.72 2.34 10.76
N ILE A 192 12.16 1.33 11.51
CA ILE A 192 12.23 -0.06 11.06
C ILE A 192 10.84 -0.62 10.77
N MET A 193 9.83 -0.24 11.57
CA MET A 193 8.44 -0.61 11.32
C MET A 193 7.92 -0.04 10.00
N LEU A 194 8.19 1.23 9.71
CA LEU A 194 7.81 1.87 8.45
C LEU A 194 8.54 1.22 7.26
N ILE A 195 9.86 1.01 7.37
CA ILE A 195 10.66 0.35 6.33
C ILE A 195 10.12 -1.05 6.02
N THR A 196 9.96 -1.87 7.06
CA THR A 196 9.53 -3.27 6.89
C THR A 196 8.08 -3.34 6.42
N GLY A 197 7.20 -2.49 6.96
CA GLY A 197 5.81 -2.39 6.53
C GLY A 197 5.68 -2.00 5.06
N SER A 198 6.43 -0.99 4.61
CA SER A 198 6.48 -0.56 3.21
C SER A 198 6.99 -1.68 2.29
N LEU A 199 8.05 -2.40 2.70
CA LEU A 199 8.55 -3.56 1.96
C LEU A 199 7.50 -4.67 1.84
N ILE A 200 6.78 -5.00 2.92
CA ILE A 200 5.72 -6.01 2.92
C ILE A 200 4.56 -5.58 2.01
N MET A 201 4.13 -4.31 2.08
CA MET A 201 3.08 -3.79 1.21
C MET A 201 3.48 -3.88 -0.27
N PHE A 202 4.70 -3.48 -0.61
CA PHE A 202 5.20 -3.55 -1.97
C PHE A 202 5.33 -5.00 -2.45
N LYS A 203 5.81 -5.91 -1.60
CA LYS A 203 5.91 -7.34 -1.90
C LYS A 203 4.53 -7.98 -2.12
N GLN A 204 3.52 -7.63 -1.31
CA GLN A 204 2.15 -8.09 -1.49
C GLN A 204 1.52 -7.56 -2.78
N LEU A 205 1.69 -6.27 -3.07
CA LEU A 205 1.22 -5.67 -4.31
C LEU A 205 1.86 -6.34 -5.54
N ASN A 206 3.18 -6.54 -5.51
CA ASN A 206 3.89 -7.19 -6.60
C ASN A 206 3.48 -8.66 -6.76
N TYR A 207 3.20 -9.36 -5.66
CA TYR A 207 2.63 -10.71 -5.69
C TYR A 207 1.27 -10.72 -6.40
N MET A 208 0.38 -9.77 -6.09
CA MET A 208 -0.95 -9.68 -6.72
C MET A 208 -0.87 -9.34 -8.21
N LEU A 209 0.00 -8.40 -8.61
CA LEU A 209 0.11 -7.98 -10.02
C LEU A 209 0.68 -9.07 -10.94
N ASN A 210 1.59 -9.91 -10.42
CA ASN A 210 2.31 -10.94 -11.19
C ASN A 210 1.83 -12.36 -10.94
N LYS A 211 0.84 -12.56 -10.06
CA LYS A 211 0.28 -13.90 -9.86
C LYS A 211 -0.32 -14.40 -11.17
N ASN A 212 -0.09 -15.67 -11.47
CA ASN A 212 -0.75 -16.32 -12.60
C ASN A 212 -2.27 -16.29 -12.37
N LEU A 213 -2.97 -15.63 -13.29
CA LEU A 213 -4.41 -15.42 -13.19
C LEU A 213 -5.22 -16.60 -13.76
N GLY A 214 -4.57 -17.61 -14.34
CA GLY A 214 -5.24 -18.68 -15.11
C GLY A 214 -5.72 -18.25 -16.49
N PHE A 215 -5.35 -17.04 -16.92
CA PHE A 215 -5.56 -16.50 -18.26
C PHE A 215 -4.46 -15.47 -18.59
N ASP A 216 -4.30 -15.16 -19.87
CA ASP A 216 -3.31 -14.19 -20.35
C ASP A 216 -3.97 -12.84 -20.65
N LYS A 217 -3.57 -11.82 -19.89
CA LYS A 217 -4.07 -10.43 -20.02
C LYS A 217 -3.32 -9.58 -21.03
N GLU A 218 -2.14 -10.00 -21.47
CA GLU A 218 -1.26 -9.19 -22.31
C GLU A 218 -1.73 -9.15 -23.77
N ASN A 219 -1.58 -8.00 -24.42
CA ASN A 219 -1.91 -7.77 -25.83
C ASN A 219 -3.37 -8.14 -26.19
N LEU A 220 -4.30 -7.85 -25.29
CA LEU A 220 -5.73 -8.14 -25.50
C LEU A 220 -6.54 -6.85 -25.47
N LEU A 221 -7.08 -6.49 -26.63
CA LEU A 221 -7.95 -5.35 -26.84
C LEU A 221 -9.40 -5.78 -26.59
N VAL A 222 -10.09 -5.11 -25.67
CA VAL A 222 -11.49 -5.37 -25.35
C VAL A 222 -12.34 -4.20 -25.82
N ILE A 223 -13.13 -4.42 -26.85
CA ILE A 223 -14.16 -3.49 -27.31
C ILE A 223 -15.38 -3.66 -26.42
N ARG A 224 -15.84 -2.55 -25.85
CA ARG A 224 -17.01 -2.43 -24.99
C ARG A 224 -18.24 -2.12 -25.83
N GLN A 225 -19.41 -2.40 -25.28
CA GLN A 225 -20.70 -2.11 -25.92
C GLN A 225 -20.84 -2.77 -27.29
N ALA A 226 -20.52 -4.06 -27.39
CA ALA A 226 -20.68 -4.85 -28.61
C ALA A 226 -22.12 -4.85 -29.17
N GLN A 227 -23.10 -4.42 -28.37
CA GLN A 227 -24.48 -4.20 -28.78
C GLN A 227 -24.63 -3.24 -29.96
N ALA A 228 -23.69 -2.30 -30.17
CA ALA A 228 -23.69 -1.40 -31.32
C ALA A 228 -23.57 -2.15 -32.67
N LEU A 229 -22.98 -3.35 -32.66
CA LEU A 229 -22.90 -4.21 -33.85
C LEU A 229 -24.22 -4.96 -34.14
N GLY A 230 -25.16 -5.00 -33.19
CA GLY A 230 -26.43 -5.71 -33.34
C GLY A 230 -26.24 -7.17 -33.76
N GLU A 231 -26.93 -7.59 -34.81
CA GLU A 231 -26.84 -8.96 -35.37
C GLU A 231 -25.54 -9.19 -36.17
N GLN A 232 -24.75 -8.14 -36.45
CA GLN A 232 -23.54 -8.21 -37.27
C GLN A 232 -22.29 -8.61 -36.49
N VAL A 233 -22.40 -8.94 -35.19
CA VAL A 233 -21.25 -9.32 -34.33
C VAL A 233 -20.41 -10.43 -34.93
N GLN A 234 -21.04 -11.46 -35.52
CA GLN A 234 -20.31 -12.58 -36.12
C GLN A 234 -19.57 -12.17 -37.40
N SER A 235 -20.19 -11.33 -38.24
CA SER A 235 -19.54 -10.78 -39.44
C SER A 235 -18.36 -9.88 -39.08
N PHE A 236 -18.54 -8.99 -38.10
CA PHE A 236 -17.47 -8.15 -37.56
C PHE A 236 -16.32 -9.00 -37.02
N LYS A 237 -16.62 -10.05 -36.24
CA LYS A 237 -15.62 -10.98 -35.72
C LYS A 237 -14.83 -11.66 -36.85
N ALA A 238 -15.50 -12.12 -37.91
CA ALA A 238 -14.86 -12.76 -39.05
C ALA A 238 -13.94 -11.80 -39.82
N GLU A 239 -14.35 -10.55 -40.00
CA GLU A 239 -13.51 -9.54 -40.65
C GLU A 239 -12.34 -9.10 -39.76
N ALA A 240 -12.57 -8.91 -38.46
CA ALA A 240 -11.53 -8.56 -37.49
C ALA A 240 -10.44 -9.64 -37.41
N GLN A 241 -10.81 -10.92 -37.54
CA GLN A 241 -9.87 -12.05 -37.58
C GLN A 241 -8.93 -12.00 -38.79
N ASN A 242 -9.30 -11.31 -39.87
CA ASN A 242 -8.48 -11.16 -41.09
C ASN A 242 -7.50 -9.97 -41.03
N ILE A 243 -7.57 -9.14 -39.99
CA ILE A 243 -6.64 -8.00 -39.82
C ILE A 243 -5.22 -8.56 -39.54
N PRO A 244 -4.18 -8.11 -40.28
CA PRO A 244 -2.81 -8.54 -40.04
C PRO A 244 -2.35 -8.23 -38.61
N GLY A 245 -1.90 -9.24 -37.88
CA GLY A 245 -1.49 -9.12 -36.47
C GLY A 245 -2.56 -9.49 -35.46
N VAL A 246 -3.78 -9.86 -35.89
CA VAL A 246 -4.81 -10.45 -35.03
C VAL A 246 -4.60 -11.97 -34.94
N LEU A 247 -4.45 -12.49 -33.72
CA LEU A 247 -4.25 -13.91 -33.45
C LEU A 247 -5.59 -14.64 -33.24
N SER A 248 -6.52 -14.02 -32.52
CA SER A 248 -7.85 -14.56 -32.28
C SER A 248 -8.83 -13.48 -31.85
N VAL A 249 -10.10 -13.66 -32.19
CA VAL A 249 -11.20 -12.79 -31.78
C VAL A 249 -12.27 -13.61 -31.07
N SER A 250 -12.83 -13.09 -29.97
CA SER A 250 -13.92 -13.73 -29.24
C SER A 250 -14.98 -12.72 -28.85
N ALA A 251 -16.25 -13.11 -28.99
CA ALA A 251 -17.41 -12.38 -28.49
C ALA A 251 -17.95 -13.03 -27.20
N SER A 252 -18.10 -12.25 -26.15
CA SER A 252 -18.60 -12.72 -24.85
C SER A 252 -19.49 -11.68 -24.17
N THR A 253 -20.22 -12.06 -23.13
CA THR A 253 -20.94 -11.11 -22.26
C THR A 253 -20.12 -10.68 -21.05
N ALA A 254 -19.04 -11.38 -20.77
CA ALA A 254 -18.15 -11.13 -19.64
C ALA A 254 -16.69 -11.27 -20.09
N VAL A 255 -15.81 -10.49 -19.47
CA VAL A 255 -14.36 -10.62 -19.61
C VAL A 255 -13.76 -10.77 -18.21
N PRO A 256 -12.61 -11.45 -18.03
CA PRO A 256 -11.96 -11.50 -16.73
C PRO A 256 -11.77 -10.10 -16.15
N GLY A 257 -12.20 -9.86 -14.92
CA GLY A 257 -12.23 -8.53 -14.30
C GLY A 257 -13.53 -7.74 -14.55
N ARG A 258 -14.48 -8.24 -15.34
CA ARG A 258 -15.83 -7.68 -15.45
C ARG A 258 -16.84 -8.80 -15.41
N SER A 259 -17.25 -9.12 -14.19
CA SER A 259 -18.32 -10.08 -13.96
C SER A 259 -19.62 -9.60 -14.61
N ASN A 260 -20.42 -10.56 -15.04
CA ASN A 260 -21.68 -10.32 -15.70
C ASN A 260 -22.81 -10.43 -14.66
N ASN A 261 -23.34 -11.64 -14.46
CA ASN A 261 -24.43 -11.87 -13.51
C ASN A 261 -24.09 -13.08 -12.65
N ASN A 262 -24.45 -13.01 -11.36
CA ASN A 262 -24.53 -14.19 -10.50
C ASN A 262 -25.97 -14.71 -10.54
N ASN A 263 -26.14 -15.98 -10.92
CA ASN A 263 -27.45 -16.61 -11.00
C ASN A 263 -27.49 -17.85 -10.09
N GLY A 264 -28.63 -18.07 -9.45
CA GLY A 264 -28.91 -19.32 -8.75
C GLY A 264 -29.33 -20.40 -9.74
N TYR A 265 -28.52 -21.44 -9.89
CA TYR A 265 -28.81 -22.60 -10.72
C TYR A 265 -29.36 -23.73 -9.88
N ILE A 266 -30.21 -24.56 -10.49
CA ILE A 266 -30.70 -25.79 -9.87
C ILE A 266 -30.00 -26.97 -10.54
N ILE A 267 -29.62 -27.98 -9.76
CA ILE A 267 -29.01 -29.21 -10.28
C ILE A 267 -30.04 -30.34 -10.20
N ARG A 268 -30.22 -31.08 -11.30
CA ARG A 268 -31.17 -32.19 -11.35
C ARG A 268 -30.83 -33.23 -10.28
N GLY A 269 -31.81 -33.62 -9.46
CA GLY A 269 -31.61 -34.50 -8.31
C GLY A 269 -31.23 -33.78 -7.00
N ARG A 270 -31.06 -32.46 -7.03
CA ARG A 270 -30.94 -31.56 -5.87
C ARG A 270 -31.81 -30.32 -6.07
N GLU A 271 -33.08 -30.54 -6.41
CA GLU A 271 -33.99 -29.47 -6.86
C GLU A 271 -34.41 -28.50 -5.74
N GLU A 272 -34.22 -28.90 -4.48
CA GLU A 272 -34.48 -28.07 -3.30
C GLU A 272 -33.33 -27.09 -3.00
N GLU A 273 -32.18 -27.21 -3.68
CA GLU A 273 -31.00 -26.38 -3.47
C GLU A 273 -30.79 -25.39 -4.64
N SER A 274 -30.33 -24.17 -4.32
CA SER A 274 -29.94 -23.16 -5.30
C SER A 274 -28.43 -22.90 -5.23
N PHE A 275 -27.75 -23.10 -6.36
CA PHE A 275 -26.31 -23.02 -6.51
C PHE A 275 -25.91 -21.71 -7.21
N LEU A 276 -25.35 -20.77 -6.45
CA LEU A 276 -24.99 -19.45 -6.97
C LEU A 276 -23.72 -19.46 -7.82
N MET A 277 -23.85 -19.43 -9.14
CA MET A 277 -22.72 -19.40 -10.07
C MET A 277 -22.66 -18.10 -10.87
N GLN A 278 -21.43 -17.61 -11.09
CA GLN A 278 -21.22 -16.53 -12.05
C GLN A 278 -21.44 -17.05 -13.47
N THR A 279 -22.32 -16.38 -14.21
CA THR A 279 -22.73 -16.77 -15.56
C THR A 279 -22.09 -15.91 -16.63
N ASN A 280 -21.26 -16.54 -17.46
CA ASN A 280 -20.66 -15.89 -18.62
C ASN A 280 -21.13 -16.57 -19.90
N TRP A 281 -21.66 -15.81 -20.85
CA TRP A 281 -21.97 -16.31 -22.18
C TRP A 281 -20.76 -16.07 -23.09
N VAL A 282 -20.29 -17.13 -23.72
CA VAL A 282 -19.03 -17.15 -24.48
C VAL A 282 -19.22 -17.83 -25.83
N ASP A 283 -18.35 -17.51 -26.78
CA ASP A 283 -18.30 -18.15 -28.09
C ASP A 283 -17.24 -19.26 -28.17
N TYR A 284 -17.09 -19.85 -29.36
CA TYR A 284 -16.13 -20.94 -29.63
C TYR A 284 -14.66 -20.56 -29.47
N ASP A 285 -14.31 -19.28 -29.50
CA ASP A 285 -12.92 -18.81 -29.46
C ASP A 285 -12.51 -18.24 -28.10
N TYR A 286 -13.39 -18.27 -27.10
CA TYR A 286 -13.16 -17.64 -25.81
C TYR A 286 -11.95 -18.21 -25.07
N LEU A 287 -11.88 -19.53 -24.84
CA LEU A 287 -10.73 -20.13 -24.14
C LEU A 287 -9.43 -19.90 -24.90
N LYS A 288 -9.47 -19.96 -26.24
CA LYS A 288 -8.30 -19.68 -27.10
C LYS A 288 -7.84 -18.22 -26.98
N THR A 289 -8.80 -17.29 -27.01
CA THR A 289 -8.53 -15.85 -26.95
C THR A 289 -8.03 -15.42 -25.59
N TYR A 290 -8.50 -16.02 -24.50
CA TYR A 290 -8.02 -15.73 -23.16
C TYR A 290 -6.89 -16.65 -22.69
N ARG A 291 -6.55 -17.68 -23.47
CA ARG A 291 -5.61 -18.75 -23.12
C ARG A 291 -5.95 -19.40 -21.77
N ILE A 292 -7.25 -19.68 -21.57
CA ILE A 292 -7.73 -20.41 -20.41
C ILE A 292 -7.61 -21.91 -20.69
N GLU A 293 -7.03 -22.64 -19.76
CA GLU A 293 -6.83 -24.09 -19.90
C GLU A 293 -8.12 -24.86 -19.59
N LEU A 294 -8.35 -25.93 -20.36
CA LEU A 294 -9.39 -26.90 -20.08
C LEU A 294 -8.80 -27.98 -19.17
N ALA A 295 -9.40 -28.20 -18.01
CA ALA A 295 -8.97 -29.21 -17.06
C ALA A 295 -9.43 -30.61 -17.49
N GLU A 296 -10.71 -30.76 -17.83
CA GLU A 296 -11.33 -32.04 -18.21
C GLU A 296 -12.42 -31.85 -19.28
N GLY A 297 -12.68 -32.89 -20.07
CA GLY A 297 -13.75 -32.90 -21.08
C GLY A 297 -13.36 -32.18 -22.37
N ARG A 298 -14.29 -31.40 -22.95
CA ARG A 298 -14.08 -30.65 -24.19
C ARG A 298 -14.68 -29.24 -24.13
N PHE A 299 -14.22 -28.37 -25.02
CA PHE A 299 -14.86 -27.06 -25.25
C PHE A 299 -16.01 -27.18 -26.27
N PHE A 300 -16.69 -26.06 -26.53
CA PHE A 300 -17.73 -25.95 -27.55
C PHE A 300 -17.16 -26.21 -28.94
N ASP A 301 -17.87 -26.99 -29.74
CA ASP A 301 -17.52 -27.34 -31.11
C ASP A 301 -18.59 -26.78 -32.09
N PRO A 302 -18.21 -25.98 -33.10
CA PRO A 302 -19.13 -25.47 -34.11
C PRO A 302 -19.91 -26.55 -34.87
N ASP A 303 -19.34 -27.74 -35.01
CA ASP A 303 -19.95 -28.85 -35.75
C ASP A 303 -21.01 -29.61 -34.92
N MET A 304 -21.09 -29.35 -33.61
CA MET A 304 -22.02 -30.01 -32.69
C MET A 304 -23.18 -29.08 -32.28
N ALA A 305 -24.32 -29.19 -32.95
CA ALA A 305 -25.50 -28.36 -32.66
C ALA A 305 -26.01 -28.50 -31.20
N THR A 306 -25.76 -29.62 -30.53
CA THR A 306 -26.11 -29.87 -29.12
C THR A 306 -25.36 -28.95 -28.14
N ASP A 307 -24.21 -28.41 -28.55
CA ASP A 307 -23.36 -27.59 -27.70
C ASP A 307 -23.98 -26.24 -27.36
N ARG A 308 -24.93 -25.77 -28.17
CA ARG A 308 -25.68 -24.54 -27.93
C ARG A 308 -26.46 -24.55 -26.61
N GLN A 309 -26.79 -25.72 -26.09
CA GLN A 309 -27.48 -25.90 -24.81
C GLN A 309 -26.55 -26.45 -23.71
N ALA A 310 -25.31 -26.76 -24.06
CA ALA A 310 -24.32 -27.28 -23.12
C ALA A 310 -23.64 -26.16 -22.33
N VAL A 311 -23.00 -26.55 -21.23
CA VAL A 311 -22.29 -25.64 -20.34
C VAL A 311 -20.95 -26.21 -19.91
N LEU A 312 -20.02 -25.32 -19.56
CA LEU A 312 -18.81 -25.67 -18.86
C LEU A 312 -18.82 -25.07 -17.46
N VAL A 313 -18.15 -25.73 -16.52
CA VAL A 313 -17.99 -25.24 -15.15
C VAL A 313 -16.51 -25.15 -14.80
N ASN A 314 -16.13 -24.29 -13.85
CA ASN A 314 -14.75 -24.28 -13.35
C ASN A 314 -14.53 -25.33 -12.24
N GLN A 315 -13.26 -25.60 -11.92
CA GLN A 315 -12.88 -26.50 -10.82
C GLN A 315 -13.50 -26.07 -9.48
N SER A 316 -13.55 -24.75 -9.18
CA SER A 316 -14.19 -24.25 -7.95
C SER A 316 -15.67 -24.64 -7.83
N ALA A 317 -16.42 -24.75 -8.93
CA ALA A 317 -17.81 -25.18 -8.88
C ALA A 317 -17.93 -26.67 -8.51
N ILE A 318 -17.01 -27.51 -8.99
CA ILE A 318 -16.95 -28.93 -8.65
C ILE A 318 -16.65 -29.12 -7.17
N GLU A 319 -15.63 -28.41 -6.67
CA GLU A 319 -15.19 -28.48 -5.28
C GLU A 319 -16.27 -27.95 -4.32
N ASN A 320 -16.79 -26.75 -4.58
CA ASN A 320 -17.74 -26.08 -3.68
C ASN A 320 -19.10 -26.79 -3.62
N TYR A 321 -19.57 -27.36 -4.73
CA TYR A 321 -20.87 -28.05 -4.79
C TYR A 321 -20.76 -29.58 -4.70
N GLN A 322 -19.54 -30.08 -4.53
CA GLN A 322 -19.25 -31.50 -4.34
C GLN A 322 -19.84 -32.35 -5.48
N LEU A 323 -19.61 -31.91 -6.72
CA LEU A 323 -20.08 -32.60 -7.92
C LEU A 323 -19.19 -33.81 -8.17
N LYS A 324 -19.68 -35.02 -7.84
CA LYS A 324 -18.89 -36.26 -7.95
C LYS A 324 -18.59 -36.67 -9.40
N ASP A 325 -19.55 -36.45 -10.29
CA ASP A 325 -19.42 -36.71 -11.72
C ASP A 325 -19.92 -35.48 -12.49
N PRO A 326 -19.03 -34.58 -12.92
CA PRO A 326 -19.43 -33.37 -13.61
C PRO A 326 -20.16 -33.69 -14.93
N PHE A 327 -19.79 -34.74 -15.67
CA PHE A 327 -20.36 -35.02 -16.99
C PHE A 327 -21.74 -35.70 -16.93
N ALA A 328 -22.05 -36.40 -15.83
CA ALA A 328 -23.41 -36.85 -15.54
C ALA A 328 -24.32 -35.73 -15.01
N THR A 329 -23.75 -34.59 -14.58
CA THR A 329 -24.50 -33.48 -13.99
C THR A 329 -25.34 -32.77 -15.05
N ARG A 330 -26.58 -32.43 -14.67
CA ARG A 330 -27.53 -31.69 -15.50
C ARG A 330 -27.99 -30.46 -14.73
N ILE A 331 -27.70 -29.29 -15.29
CA ILE A 331 -27.99 -27.99 -14.68
C ILE A 331 -29.27 -27.45 -15.33
N ILE A 332 -30.23 -26.98 -14.52
CA ILE A 332 -31.49 -26.42 -15.00
C ILE A 332 -31.33 -24.90 -15.16
N CYS A 333 -31.81 -24.36 -16.27
CA CYS A 333 -31.71 -22.93 -16.55
C CYS A 333 -32.54 -22.11 -15.55
N PRO A 334 -32.00 -21.04 -14.94
CA PRO A 334 -32.73 -20.23 -13.95
C PRO A 334 -33.93 -19.47 -14.55
N SER A 335 -33.82 -19.10 -15.84
CA SER A 335 -34.86 -18.35 -16.55
C SER A 335 -35.94 -19.25 -17.16
N ASP A 336 -35.67 -20.55 -17.27
CA ASP A 336 -36.55 -21.52 -17.91
C ASP A 336 -36.29 -22.91 -17.31
N HIS A 337 -37.19 -23.31 -16.41
CA HIS A 337 -37.08 -24.55 -15.65
C HIS A 337 -37.24 -25.82 -16.51
N GLU A 338 -37.61 -25.69 -17.79
CA GLU A 338 -37.69 -26.82 -18.73
C GLU A 338 -36.36 -27.06 -19.45
N THR A 339 -35.51 -26.04 -19.56
CA THR A 339 -34.23 -26.14 -20.26
C THR A 339 -33.17 -26.83 -19.38
N ILE A 340 -32.81 -28.06 -19.77
CA ILE A 340 -31.76 -28.86 -19.13
C ILE A 340 -30.44 -28.68 -19.89
N MET A 341 -29.42 -28.22 -19.18
CA MET A 341 -28.08 -27.96 -19.71
C MET A 341 -27.10 -29.06 -19.27
N PRO A 342 -26.57 -29.87 -20.19
CA PRO A 342 -25.52 -30.84 -19.87
C PRO A 342 -24.16 -30.15 -19.69
N VAL A 343 -23.41 -30.59 -18.67
CA VAL A 343 -22.02 -30.19 -18.47
C VAL A 343 -21.12 -31.01 -19.41
N ILE A 344 -20.36 -30.35 -20.28
CA ILE A 344 -19.51 -31.01 -21.30
C ILE A 344 -18.01 -30.84 -21.06
N GLY A 345 -17.63 -29.94 -20.15
CA GLY A 345 -16.24 -29.61 -19.89
C GLY A 345 -16.04 -28.91 -18.55
N VAL A 346 -14.83 -29.06 -18.04
CA VAL A 346 -14.35 -28.40 -16.82
C VAL A 346 -13.18 -27.52 -17.20
N VAL A 347 -13.28 -26.22 -16.92
CA VAL A 347 -12.18 -25.28 -17.13
C VAL A 347 -11.33 -25.16 -15.88
N SER A 348 -10.03 -24.97 -16.07
CA SER A 348 -9.12 -24.64 -14.97
C SER A 348 -9.57 -23.36 -14.28
N ASN A 349 -9.29 -23.27 -12.98
CA ASN A 349 -9.63 -22.09 -12.20
C ASN A 349 -8.88 -20.83 -12.72
N PHE A 350 -9.63 -19.78 -13.04
CA PHE A 350 -9.11 -18.49 -13.49
C PHE A 350 -9.70 -17.33 -12.68
N HIS A 351 -8.93 -16.26 -12.52
CA HIS A 351 -9.23 -15.11 -11.68
C HIS A 351 -10.03 -14.05 -12.44
N PHE A 352 -11.35 -14.18 -12.47
CA PHE A 352 -12.24 -13.20 -13.09
C PHE A 352 -12.68 -12.06 -12.16
N GLU A 353 -12.28 -12.09 -10.88
CA GLU A 353 -12.48 -11.03 -9.87
C GLU A 353 -11.14 -10.58 -9.24
N SER A 354 -11.19 -9.61 -8.33
CA SER A 354 -10.05 -9.19 -7.52
C SER A 354 -9.43 -10.36 -6.75
N LEU A 355 -8.09 -10.40 -6.67
CA LEU A 355 -7.32 -11.38 -5.88
C LEU A 355 -7.51 -11.25 -4.36
N ARG A 356 -8.34 -10.30 -3.91
CA ARG A 356 -8.83 -10.27 -2.53
C ARG A 356 -9.79 -11.43 -2.25
N ASN A 357 -10.57 -11.84 -3.24
CA ASN A 357 -11.58 -12.88 -3.15
C ASN A 357 -11.03 -14.24 -3.58
N ASN A 358 -11.66 -15.31 -3.10
CA ASN A 358 -11.42 -16.65 -3.66
C ASN A 358 -12.10 -16.77 -5.03
N ILE A 359 -11.65 -17.72 -5.85
CA ILE A 359 -12.26 -18.00 -7.16
C ILE A 359 -13.66 -18.58 -6.95
N ALA A 360 -14.68 -17.82 -7.31
CA ALA A 360 -16.07 -18.23 -7.20
C ALA A 360 -16.41 -19.34 -8.22
N PRO A 361 -17.46 -20.14 -7.96
CA PRO A 361 -18.05 -21.03 -8.95
C PRO A 361 -18.50 -20.26 -10.20
N CYS A 362 -18.08 -20.73 -11.37
CA CYS A 362 -18.39 -20.10 -12.65
C CYS A 362 -18.98 -21.14 -13.62
N ILE A 363 -19.96 -20.70 -14.39
CA ILE A 363 -20.58 -21.44 -15.49
C ILE A 363 -20.43 -20.65 -16.80
N LEU A 364 -19.85 -21.30 -17.80
CA LEU A 364 -19.72 -20.79 -19.16
C LEU A 364 -20.84 -21.38 -20.01
N ARG A 365 -21.69 -20.52 -20.55
CA ARG A 365 -22.81 -20.87 -21.44
C ARG A 365 -22.47 -20.45 -22.86
N PHE A 366 -23.01 -21.15 -23.85
CA PHE A 366 -22.86 -20.73 -25.23
C PHE A 366 -23.64 -19.43 -25.50
N LYS A 367 -22.98 -18.43 -26.11
CA LYS A 367 -23.59 -17.17 -26.53
C LYS A 367 -24.38 -17.39 -27.82
N ASN A 368 -25.71 -17.38 -27.73
CA ASN A 368 -26.58 -17.52 -28.89
C ASN A 368 -26.62 -16.23 -29.75
N GLU A 369 -27.13 -16.34 -30.97
CA GLU A 369 -27.24 -15.23 -31.94
C GLU A 369 -28.21 -14.11 -31.50
N ASN A 370 -29.04 -14.37 -30.49
CA ASN A 370 -29.97 -13.37 -29.94
C ASN A 370 -29.33 -12.51 -28.83
N ILE A 371 -28.16 -12.89 -28.32
CA ILE A 371 -27.42 -12.14 -27.29
C ILE A 371 -26.42 -11.23 -27.99
N ASN A 372 -26.85 -10.01 -28.32
CA ASN A 372 -26.02 -9.05 -29.05
C ASN A 372 -25.19 -8.13 -28.13
N TRP A 373 -25.41 -8.18 -26.82
CA TRP A 373 -24.69 -7.35 -25.85
C TRP A 373 -23.39 -8.01 -25.36
N GLY A 374 -22.55 -7.22 -24.68
CA GLY A 374 -21.29 -7.66 -24.10
C GLY A 374 -20.04 -7.00 -24.71
N TYR A 375 -19.02 -7.81 -24.95
CA TYR A 375 -17.67 -7.41 -25.34
C TYR A 375 -17.20 -8.19 -26.56
N VAL A 376 -16.33 -7.56 -27.36
CA VAL A 376 -15.51 -8.24 -28.37
C VAL A 376 -14.05 -8.11 -27.97
N SER A 377 -13.37 -9.24 -27.91
CA SER A 377 -12.00 -9.37 -27.42
C SER A 377 -11.09 -9.77 -28.57
N ILE A 378 -10.08 -8.97 -28.86
CA ILE A 378 -9.14 -9.19 -29.95
C ILE A 378 -7.75 -9.39 -29.34
N ARG A 379 -7.17 -10.58 -29.55
CA ARG A 379 -5.80 -10.86 -29.18
C ARG A 379 -4.86 -10.44 -30.30
N ILE A 380 -3.89 -9.62 -29.94
CA ILE A 380 -2.95 -8.98 -30.85
C ILE A 380 -1.58 -9.64 -30.72
N GLU A 381 -0.88 -9.79 -31.84
CA GLU A 381 0.54 -10.13 -31.85
C GLU A 381 1.38 -9.02 -31.18
N PRO A 382 2.35 -9.37 -30.31
CA PRO A 382 3.22 -8.40 -29.66
C PRO A 382 3.94 -7.50 -30.67
N GLY A 383 3.84 -6.18 -30.49
CA GLY A 383 4.48 -5.19 -31.37
C GLY A 383 3.59 -4.66 -32.50
N MET A 384 2.41 -5.26 -32.74
CA MET A 384 1.46 -4.85 -33.79
C MET A 384 0.27 -4.03 -33.25
N THR A 385 0.25 -3.74 -31.94
CA THR A 385 -0.86 -3.12 -31.20
C THR A 385 -1.42 -1.86 -31.86
N ARG A 386 -0.56 -0.92 -32.25
CA ARG A 386 -1.00 0.34 -32.83
C ARG A 386 -1.71 0.15 -34.17
N ARG A 387 -1.14 -0.69 -35.04
CA ARG A 387 -1.69 -0.95 -36.37
C ARG A 387 -3.03 -1.68 -36.28
N VAL A 388 -3.09 -2.73 -35.47
CA VAL A 388 -4.33 -3.49 -35.26
C VAL A 388 -5.42 -2.60 -34.66
N LEU A 389 -5.07 -1.70 -33.73
CA LEU A 389 -6.03 -0.75 -33.19
C LEU A 389 -6.58 0.19 -34.26
N GLU A 390 -5.73 0.82 -35.08
CA GLU A 390 -6.14 1.72 -36.17
C GLU A 390 -7.01 0.97 -37.21
N ASP A 391 -6.64 -0.24 -37.61
CA ASP A 391 -7.40 -1.07 -38.55
C ASP A 391 -8.75 -1.53 -37.94
N THR A 392 -8.77 -1.84 -36.64
CA THR A 392 -10.00 -2.23 -35.93
C THR A 392 -10.97 -1.05 -35.76
N GLU A 393 -10.46 0.16 -35.50
CA GLU A 393 -11.28 1.39 -35.44
C GLU A 393 -11.96 1.68 -36.78
N GLN A 394 -11.23 1.53 -37.89
CA GLN A 394 -11.79 1.68 -39.23
C GLN A 394 -12.85 0.61 -39.53
N LEU A 395 -12.58 -0.64 -39.15
CA LEU A 395 -13.53 -1.73 -39.30
C LEU A 395 -14.80 -1.44 -38.48
N TRP A 396 -14.66 -1.03 -37.21
CA TRP A 396 -15.78 -0.69 -36.34
C TRP A 396 -16.68 0.39 -36.96
N ALA A 397 -16.08 1.48 -37.45
CA ALA A 397 -16.81 2.58 -38.08
C ALA A 397 -17.67 2.14 -39.28
N SER A 398 -17.23 1.13 -40.03
CA SER A 398 -17.97 0.58 -41.17
C SER A 398 -19.21 -0.22 -40.78
N PHE A 399 -19.25 -0.79 -39.57
CA PHE A 399 -20.37 -1.58 -39.05
C PHE A 399 -21.34 -0.76 -38.20
N THR A 400 -20.88 0.26 -37.49
CA THR A 400 -21.68 0.93 -36.44
C THR A 400 -22.23 2.32 -36.82
N ALA A 401 -22.27 2.64 -38.12
CA ALA A 401 -22.69 3.95 -38.61
C ALA A 401 -21.91 5.12 -37.94
N ASN A 402 -20.60 4.93 -37.76
CA ASN A 402 -19.68 5.91 -37.15
C ASN A 402 -19.84 6.14 -35.63
N ASP A 403 -20.41 5.19 -34.89
CA ASP A 403 -20.43 5.24 -33.41
C ASP A 403 -18.99 5.09 -32.85
N PRO A 404 -18.55 5.89 -31.85
CA PRO A 404 -17.19 5.80 -31.32
C PRO A 404 -16.87 4.43 -30.73
N MET A 405 -15.74 3.84 -31.16
CA MET A 405 -15.26 2.56 -30.61
C MET A 405 -14.73 2.76 -29.18
N LEU A 406 -15.46 2.24 -28.20
CA LEU A 406 -15.01 2.25 -26.80
C LEU A 406 -14.20 1.00 -26.52
N TYR A 407 -12.91 1.15 -26.25
CA TYR A 407 -12.04 0.02 -25.97
C TYR A 407 -11.23 0.21 -24.68
N VAL A 408 -10.73 -0.91 -24.15
CA VAL A 408 -9.74 -0.95 -23.08
C VAL A 408 -8.73 -2.07 -23.37
N PHE A 409 -7.49 -1.90 -22.95
CA PHE A 409 -6.56 -3.02 -22.87
C PHE A 409 -6.81 -3.78 -21.55
N LEU A 410 -6.89 -5.11 -21.63
CA LEU A 410 -7.27 -5.92 -20.48
C LEU A 410 -6.26 -5.82 -19.33
N ASP A 411 -4.97 -5.70 -19.62
CA ASP A 411 -3.93 -5.54 -18.62
C ASP A 411 -4.03 -4.18 -17.89
N GLU A 412 -4.40 -3.11 -18.60
CA GLU A 412 -4.64 -1.79 -18.02
C GLU A 412 -5.90 -1.77 -17.15
N ASP A 413 -7.00 -2.36 -17.63
CA ASP A 413 -8.25 -2.45 -16.87
C ASP A 413 -8.06 -3.31 -15.61
N PHE A 414 -7.31 -4.41 -15.70
CA PHE A 414 -6.99 -5.25 -14.54
C PHE A 414 -6.07 -4.54 -13.54
N ARG A 415 -5.16 -3.66 -13.99
CA ARG A 415 -4.35 -2.83 -13.08
C ARG A 415 -5.20 -1.85 -12.26
N ARG A 416 -6.37 -1.44 -12.76
CA ARG A 416 -7.28 -0.55 -12.01
C ARG A 416 -7.84 -1.19 -10.75
N PHE A 417 -7.99 -2.52 -10.71
CA PHE A 417 -8.37 -3.22 -9.48
C PHE A 417 -7.41 -3.03 -8.31
N TYR A 418 -6.15 -2.71 -8.62
CA TYR A 418 -5.09 -2.52 -7.61
C TYR A 418 -4.59 -1.08 -7.56
N GLN A 419 -5.34 -0.12 -8.11
CA GLN A 419 -4.93 1.28 -8.11
C GLN A 419 -4.79 1.82 -6.69
N GLU A 420 -5.76 1.55 -5.81
CA GLU A 420 -5.68 1.99 -4.41
C GLU A 420 -4.46 1.37 -3.71
N GLU A 421 -4.20 0.08 -3.89
CA GLU A 421 -3.03 -0.59 -3.33
C GLU A 421 -1.71 -0.02 -3.88
N GLN A 422 -1.66 0.33 -5.17
CA GLN A 422 -0.52 1.01 -5.78
C GLN A 422 -0.29 2.39 -5.17
N GLN A 423 -1.35 3.21 -5.03
CA GLN A 423 -1.28 4.51 -4.41
C GLN A 423 -0.81 4.40 -2.95
N ASN A 424 -1.37 3.45 -2.21
CA ASN A 424 -1.03 3.22 -0.81
C ASN A 424 0.41 2.72 -0.63
N ALA A 425 0.89 1.83 -1.51
CA ALA A 425 2.28 1.39 -1.51
C ALA A 425 3.24 2.56 -1.81
N ARG A 426 2.92 3.41 -2.80
CA ARG A 426 3.72 4.59 -3.13
C ARG A 426 3.78 5.59 -1.96
N LEU A 427 2.64 5.90 -1.34
CA LEU A 427 2.59 6.76 -0.15
C LEU A 427 3.43 6.19 1.01
N SER A 428 3.31 4.89 1.26
CA SER A 428 4.07 4.21 2.30
C SER A 428 5.59 4.33 2.06
N VAL A 429 6.04 4.23 0.80
CA VAL A 429 7.45 4.46 0.43
C VAL A 429 7.87 5.91 0.70
N ILE A 430 7.07 6.91 0.29
CA ILE A 430 7.37 8.34 0.52
C ILE A 430 7.51 8.62 2.03
N PHE A 431 6.57 8.16 2.84
CA PHE A 431 6.62 8.33 4.29
C PHE A 431 7.79 7.59 4.94
N THR A 432 8.14 6.41 4.42
CA THR A 432 9.32 5.67 4.85
C THR A 432 10.60 6.45 4.56
N VAL A 433 10.74 7.03 3.36
CA VAL A 433 11.89 7.86 2.99
C VAL A 433 11.98 9.09 3.89
N LEU A 434 10.88 9.78 4.16
CA LEU A 434 10.85 10.91 5.10
C LEU A 434 11.25 10.50 6.51
N ALA A 435 10.70 9.39 7.03
CA ALA A 435 11.05 8.87 8.34
C ALA A 435 12.53 8.52 8.45
N ILE A 436 13.10 7.92 7.39
CA ILE A 436 14.54 7.63 7.28
C ILE A 436 15.36 8.92 7.35
N LEU A 437 15.01 9.94 6.56
CA LEU A 437 15.74 11.20 6.51
C LEU A 437 15.72 11.89 7.89
N ILE A 438 14.55 11.98 8.52
CA ILE A 438 14.42 12.56 9.86
C ILE A 438 15.22 11.74 10.88
N ALA A 439 15.17 10.41 10.80
CA ALA A 439 15.92 9.57 11.73
C ALA A 439 17.45 9.72 11.58
N SER A 440 17.92 9.84 10.35
CA SER A 440 19.34 10.06 10.03
C SER A 440 19.85 11.41 10.57
N LEU A 441 19.05 12.48 10.50
CA LEU A 441 19.39 13.78 11.09
C LEU A 441 19.56 13.70 12.61
N GLY A 442 18.74 12.90 13.30
CA GLY A 442 18.89 12.68 14.73
C GLY A 442 20.14 11.89 15.10
N LEU A 443 20.44 10.86 14.31
CA LEU A 443 21.68 10.11 14.48
C LEU A 443 22.91 10.99 14.25
N TYR A 444 22.85 11.86 13.24
CA TYR A 444 23.89 12.85 12.97
C TYR A 444 24.12 13.79 14.15
N GLY A 445 23.06 14.32 14.76
CA GLY A 445 23.16 15.17 15.95
C GLY A 445 23.77 14.46 17.16
N LEU A 446 23.31 13.23 17.42
CA LEU A 446 23.77 12.39 18.52
C LEU A 446 25.25 12.00 18.39
N THR A 447 25.66 11.59 17.19
CA THR A 447 27.04 11.18 16.90
C THR A 447 27.99 12.37 17.00
N ALA A 448 27.62 13.53 16.47
CA ALA A 448 28.40 14.76 16.60
C ALA A 448 28.63 15.13 18.09
N PHE A 449 27.59 14.98 18.92
CA PHE A 449 27.71 15.23 20.35
C PHE A 449 28.60 14.21 21.09
N SER A 450 28.44 12.91 20.82
CA SER A 450 29.28 11.87 21.44
C SER A 450 30.75 12.00 21.02
N LEU A 451 31.00 12.39 19.77
CA LEU A 451 32.34 12.73 19.29
C LEU A 451 32.90 13.90 20.08
N GLN A 452 32.12 14.97 20.28
CA GLN A 452 32.54 16.15 21.04
C GLN A 452 32.84 15.82 22.52
N GLN A 453 32.11 14.90 23.15
CA GLN A 453 32.39 14.47 24.53
C GLN A 453 33.62 13.56 24.65
N ARG A 454 33.97 12.82 23.60
CA ARG A 454 35.09 11.86 23.60
C ARG A 454 36.34 12.38 22.89
N VAL A 455 36.43 13.68 22.59
CA VAL A 455 37.57 14.27 21.84
C VAL A 455 38.92 13.96 22.50
N CYS A 456 39.03 14.09 23.82
CA CYS A 456 40.29 13.85 24.53
C CYS A 456 40.65 12.35 24.55
N GLU A 457 39.67 11.47 24.79
CA GLU A 457 39.86 10.02 24.70
C GLU A 457 40.31 9.59 23.30
N ILE A 458 39.69 10.13 22.25
CA ILE A 458 40.04 9.88 20.86
C ILE A 458 41.44 10.44 20.55
N GLY A 459 41.77 11.63 21.05
CA GLY A 459 43.09 12.26 20.91
C GLY A 459 44.20 11.42 21.52
N ILE A 460 44.01 10.96 22.76
CA ILE A 460 44.94 10.07 23.47
C ILE A 460 45.12 8.76 22.69
N ARG A 461 44.02 8.10 22.30
CA ARG A 461 44.09 6.86 21.51
C ARG A 461 44.82 7.05 20.19
N LYS A 462 44.60 8.18 19.50
CA LYS A 462 45.26 8.51 18.22
C LYS A 462 46.75 8.79 18.42
N THR A 463 47.16 9.43 19.52
CA THR A 463 48.59 9.58 19.88
C THR A 463 49.25 8.24 20.24
N PHE A 464 48.49 7.27 20.76
CA PHE A 464 48.94 5.90 20.99
C PHE A 464 48.81 4.99 19.73
N GLY A 465 48.60 5.55 18.54
CA GLY A 465 48.63 4.81 17.27
C GLY A 465 47.31 4.16 16.86
N ALA A 466 46.18 4.46 17.51
CA ALA A 466 44.89 3.94 17.07
C ALA A 466 44.53 4.45 15.67
N SER A 467 44.19 3.51 14.77
CA SER A 467 43.73 3.84 13.42
C SER A 467 42.37 4.54 13.43
N VAL A 468 42.09 5.33 12.40
CA VAL A 468 40.78 5.96 12.18
C VAL A 468 39.66 4.90 12.14
N GLY A 469 39.95 3.70 11.60
CA GLY A 469 39.03 2.57 11.56
C GLY A 469 38.61 2.06 12.94
N ASN A 470 39.52 2.03 13.93
CA ASN A 470 39.18 1.61 15.29
C ASN A 470 38.26 2.62 15.99
N ILE A 471 38.44 3.91 15.74
CA ILE A 471 37.55 4.97 16.25
C ILE A 471 36.17 4.87 15.58
N TRP A 472 36.15 4.61 14.27
CA TRP A 472 34.92 4.35 13.52
C TRP A 472 34.15 3.14 14.06
N TYR A 473 34.82 2.00 14.26
CA TYR A 473 34.20 0.79 14.79
C TYR A 473 33.59 1.02 16.18
N LEU A 474 34.28 1.75 17.06
CA LEU A 474 33.77 2.04 18.41
C LEU A 474 32.44 2.81 18.37
N ILE A 475 32.33 3.80 17.48
CA ILE A 475 31.12 4.63 17.36
C ILE A 475 30.01 3.86 16.67
N CYS A 476 30.34 3.14 15.59
CA CYS A 476 29.38 2.29 14.89
C CYS A 476 28.81 1.20 15.80
N LYS A 477 29.63 0.58 16.65
CA LYS A 477 29.19 -0.44 17.61
C LYS A 477 28.12 0.11 18.57
N ASP A 478 28.32 1.30 19.13
CA ASP A 478 27.36 1.93 20.05
C ASP A 478 26.00 2.14 19.37
N VAL A 479 25.97 2.50 18.09
CA VAL A 479 24.71 2.69 17.34
C VAL A 479 24.10 1.36 16.91
N MET A 480 24.91 0.42 16.43
CA MET A 480 24.45 -0.91 15.99
C MET A 480 23.72 -1.65 17.11
N VAL A 481 24.20 -1.52 18.37
CA VAL A 481 23.49 -2.08 19.53
C VAL A 481 22.10 -1.46 19.71
N LEU A 482 21.96 -0.15 19.51
CA LEU A 482 20.65 0.53 19.62
C LEU A 482 19.71 0.13 18.48
N VAL A 483 20.22 0.01 17.25
CA VAL A 483 19.42 -0.43 16.09
C VAL A 483 19.00 -1.90 16.24
N ALA A 484 19.88 -2.76 16.73
CA ALA A 484 19.57 -4.16 17.02
C ALA A 484 18.49 -4.28 18.11
N LEU A 485 18.63 -3.54 19.21
CA LEU A 485 17.63 -3.51 20.28
C LEU A 485 16.27 -3.00 19.76
N ALA A 486 16.28 -1.95 18.95
CA ALA A 486 15.09 -1.41 18.31
C ALA A 486 14.41 -2.43 17.40
N SER A 487 15.19 -3.23 16.67
CA SER A 487 14.68 -4.28 15.78
C SER A 487 13.97 -5.39 16.56
N VAL A 488 14.60 -5.86 17.64
CA VAL A 488 14.02 -6.90 18.52
C VAL A 488 12.68 -6.43 19.10
N LEU A 489 12.56 -5.15 19.46
CA LEU A 489 11.31 -4.57 19.96
C LEU A 489 10.28 -4.34 18.85
N ALA A 490 10.72 -4.01 17.63
CA ALA A 490 9.84 -3.71 16.52
C ALA A 490 9.26 -4.98 15.87
N TRP A 491 10.01 -6.07 15.78
CA TRP A 491 9.59 -7.27 15.04
C TRP A 491 8.26 -7.87 15.50
N PRO A 492 7.97 -8.05 16.80
CA PRO A 492 6.67 -8.58 17.23
C PRO A 492 5.51 -7.67 16.81
N LEU A 493 5.72 -6.36 16.89
CA LEU A 493 4.70 -5.37 16.53
C LEU A 493 4.49 -5.31 15.02
N ILE A 494 5.57 -5.36 14.24
CA ILE A 494 5.52 -5.48 12.77
C ILE A 494 4.77 -6.75 12.38
N TYR A 495 5.11 -7.89 12.98
CA TYR A 495 4.47 -9.16 12.69
C TYR A 495 2.96 -9.07 12.96
N TRP A 496 2.55 -8.56 14.12
CA TRP A 496 1.14 -8.42 14.49
C TRP A 496 0.37 -7.49 13.54
N VAL A 497 0.92 -6.31 13.23
CA VAL A 497 0.26 -5.36 12.31
C VAL A 497 0.20 -5.94 10.89
N ALA A 498 1.32 -6.48 10.39
CA ALA A 498 1.39 -7.02 9.04
C ALA A 498 0.52 -8.27 8.87
N SER A 499 0.45 -9.15 9.88
CA SER A 499 -0.40 -10.35 9.83
C SER A 499 -1.87 -9.96 9.77
N ASN A 500 -2.31 -9.00 10.59
CA ASN A 500 -3.69 -8.54 10.60
C ASN A 500 -4.06 -7.82 9.29
N TRP A 501 -3.12 -7.07 8.71
CA TRP A 501 -3.33 -6.44 7.41
C TRP A 501 -3.40 -7.47 6.27
N LEU A 502 -2.52 -8.47 6.26
CA LEU A 502 -2.49 -9.54 5.26
C LEU A 502 -3.69 -10.49 5.35
N GLN A 503 -4.41 -10.54 6.48
CA GLN A 503 -5.65 -11.32 6.61
C GLN A 503 -6.77 -10.81 5.70
N ASN A 504 -6.70 -9.57 5.22
CA ASN A 504 -7.69 -9.02 4.29
C ASN A 504 -7.52 -9.53 2.85
N TYR A 505 -6.48 -10.30 2.57
CA TYR A 505 -6.21 -10.87 1.26
C TYR A 505 -6.30 -12.39 1.35
N HIS A 506 -7.20 -12.99 0.55
CA HIS A 506 -7.23 -14.44 0.42
C HIS A 506 -5.91 -14.96 -0.15
N TYR A 507 -5.43 -14.33 -1.23
CA TYR A 507 -4.11 -14.59 -1.79
C TYR A 507 -3.08 -13.62 -1.22
N ARG A 508 -2.34 -14.11 -0.23
CA ARG A 508 -1.36 -13.33 0.53
C ARG A 508 0.02 -13.97 0.52
N ILE A 509 1.04 -13.14 0.63
CA ILE A 509 2.39 -13.60 0.90
C ILE A 509 2.48 -14.19 2.32
N SER A 510 3.32 -15.20 2.49
CA SER A 510 3.74 -15.67 3.82
C SER A 510 4.80 -14.72 4.37
N LEU A 511 4.61 -14.23 5.60
CA LEU A 511 5.65 -13.46 6.29
C LEU A 511 6.85 -14.37 6.57
N GLN A 512 8.00 -14.04 5.99
CA GLN A 512 9.24 -14.78 6.19
C GLN A 512 10.20 -13.98 7.07
N ALA A 513 11.07 -14.67 7.82
CA ALA A 513 12.11 -14.02 8.61
C ALA A 513 13.03 -13.11 7.75
N THR A 514 13.17 -13.43 6.46
CA THR A 514 13.91 -12.64 5.47
C THR A 514 13.38 -11.22 5.32
N ASP A 515 12.06 -11.01 5.43
CA ASP A 515 11.45 -9.68 5.31
C ASP A 515 11.89 -8.74 6.45
N PHE A 516 11.95 -9.29 7.67
CA PHE A 516 12.43 -8.57 8.87
C PHE A 516 13.94 -8.30 8.83
N LEU A 517 14.71 -9.27 8.33
CA LEU A 517 16.16 -9.13 8.16
C LEU A 517 16.51 -8.10 7.08
N LEU A 518 15.74 -8.03 5.99
CA LEU A 518 15.89 -7.01 4.96
C LEU A 518 15.60 -5.61 5.53
N GLY A 519 14.49 -5.45 6.27
CA GLY A 519 14.18 -4.18 6.94
C GLY A 519 15.27 -3.73 7.92
N PHE A 520 15.80 -4.67 8.71
CA PHE A 520 16.96 -4.42 9.58
C PHE A 520 18.22 -4.02 8.78
N GLY A 521 18.53 -4.75 7.71
CA GLY A 521 19.68 -4.49 6.85
C GLY A 521 19.64 -3.10 6.22
N VAL A 522 18.47 -2.68 5.74
CA VAL A 522 18.25 -1.31 5.21
C VAL A 522 18.51 -0.27 6.30
N ALA A 523 17.92 -0.43 7.49
CA ALA A 523 18.09 0.50 8.60
C ALA A 523 19.56 0.61 9.06
N VAL A 524 20.26 -0.53 9.16
CA VAL A 524 21.70 -0.60 9.46
C VAL A 524 22.52 0.12 8.41
N THR A 525 22.25 -0.14 7.13
CA THR A 525 22.98 0.47 6.02
C THR A 525 22.88 1.99 6.07
N ILE A 526 21.68 2.51 6.27
CA ILE A 526 21.46 3.95 6.39
C ILE A 526 22.16 4.53 7.63
N ALA A 527 22.06 3.86 8.78
CA ALA A 527 22.74 4.30 10.00
C ALA A 527 24.25 4.37 9.79
N LEU A 528 24.85 3.35 9.18
CA LEU A 528 26.29 3.31 8.88
C LEU A 528 26.70 4.40 7.90
N ILE A 529 25.95 4.64 6.82
CA ILE A 529 26.23 5.73 5.88
C ILE A 529 26.23 7.08 6.60
N THR A 530 25.20 7.32 7.42
CA THR A 530 25.02 8.57 8.17
C THR A 530 26.18 8.83 9.15
N ILE A 531 26.59 7.80 9.89
CA ILE A 531 27.70 7.89 10.86
C ILE A 531 29.03 8.08 10.14
N SER A 532 29.27 7.29 9.09
CA SER A 532 30.57 7.23 8.41
C SER A 532 30.98 8.60 7.89
N TYR A 533 30.06 9.35 7.29
CA TYR A 533 30.30 10.71 6.82
C TYR A 533 30.87 11.62 7.92
N ARG A 534 30.30 11.55 9.14
CA ARG A 534 30.74 12.37 10.27
C ARG A 534 31.99 11.88 10.97
N VAL A 535 32.13 10.58 11.16
CA VAL A 535 33.30 10.03 11.84
C VAL A 535 34.55 10.22 11.00
N ILE A 536 34.47 10.02 9.68
CA ILE A 536 35.62 10.24 8.78
C ILE A 536 36.03 11.72 8.82
N SER A 537 35.06 12.63 8.71
CA SER A 537 35.31 14.08 8.77
C SER A 537 35.86 14.57 10.12
N ALA A 538 35.50 13.93 11.24
CA ALA A 538 35.99 14.29 12.57
C ALA A 538 37.34 13.64 12.90
N ALA A 539 37.54 12.40 12.48
CA ALA A 539 38.76 11.64 12.73
C ALA A 539 39.93 12.08 11.83
N SER A 540 39.68 12.79 10.73
CA SER A 540 40.72 13.41 9.89
C SER A 540 41.35 14.67 10.52
N ILE A 541 40.75 15.25 11.57
CA ILE A 541 41.27 16.45 12.23
C ILE A 541 42.58 16.13 12.98
N ASN A 542 43.55 17.04 12.88
CA ASN A 542 44.87 16.90 13.48
C ASN A 542 44.76 16.87 15.03
N PRO A 543 45.32 15.85 15.71
CA PRO A 543 45.27 15.71 17.17
C PRO A 543 45.79 16.94 17.94
N ALA A 544 46.76 17.67 17.36
CA ALA A 544 47.36 18.85 17.99
C ALA A 544 46.35 20.01 18.16
N ILE A 545 45.33 20.08 17.30
CA ILE A 545 44.25 21.07 17.41
C ILE A 545 43.21 20.63 18.44
N SER A 546 43.02 19.31 18.59
CA SER A 546 42.01 18.71 19.47
C SER A 546 42.33 18.89 20.97
N MET A 547 43.62 18.88 21.34
CA MET A 547 44.06 19.02 22.73
C MET A 547 44.17 20.48 23.20
N ARG A 548 44.03 21.47 22.30
CA ARG A 548 44.15 22.90 22.63
C ARG A 548 42.81 23.56 23.01
N TYR A 549 41.69 22.82 22.96
CA TYR A 549 40.33 23.34 23.07
C TYR A 549 39.71 23.28 24.49
N GLN A 550 40.53 23.12 25.54
CA GLN A 550 40.09 23.28 26.93
C GLN A 550 40.92 24.33 27.67
#